data_AF-A0A388Q474-F1
#
_entry.id   AF-A0A388Q474-F1
#
_cell.length_a   1.000
_cell.length_b   1.000
_cell.length_c   1.000
_cell.angle_alpha   90.00
_cell.angle_beta   90.00
_cell.angle_gamma   90.00
#
_symmetry.space_group_name_H-M   'P 1'
#
loop_
_entity.id
_entity.type
_entity.pdbx_description
1 polymer ?
#
loop_
_entity_poly.entity_id
_entity_poly.type
_entity_poly.pdbx_seq_one_letter_code
_entity_poly.pdbx_strand_id
1 'polypeptide(L)'
;MTNMQHRFVALIAFLFLTFLVQKSNAIYVPVALTGFNADVVAEIPGNAAASTSNDYDGVNYVYMTSGFNPAGPSYIPNGGLINSVIASTPGLTYQLQSYTANNSLRMPGTSSGILNFVTPQSAQTVFVLGSTGSGVGTVTITVTFTDLTTQVFPGIVFPDWYNGANFAIQGMGRTNRVTNIISNDPSNPRLYQAPLALLASNYGKLIQSVSFANTGGY
;
A
#
# COMPACT_ATOMS: atom_id res chain seq x y z
N MET A 1 -69.75 14.02 -53.28
CA MET A 1 -68.46 14.65 -52.96
C MET A 1 -68.41 14.87 -51.46
N THR A 2 -67.61 14.09 -50.72
CA THR A 2 -66.73 14.56 -49.62
C THR A 2 -66.02 13.34 -49.03
N ASN A 3 -64.71 13.27 -49.28
CA ASN A 3 -63.76 12.29 -48.78
C ASN A 3 -63.58 12.45 -47.26
N MET A 4 -63.73 11.37 -46.49
CA MET A 4 -63.26 11.32 -45.10
C MET A 4 -62.01 10.44 -45.04
N GLN A 5 -60.84 11.10 -45.12
CA GLN A 5 -59.56 10.46 -44.90
C GLN A 5 -59.40 10.10 -43.42
N HIS A 6 -59.33 8.80 -43.13
CA HIS A 6 -58.96 8.32 -41.81
C HIS A 6 -57.44 8.33 -41.69
N ARG A 7 -56.95 9.29 -40.90
CA ARG A 7 -55.53 9.47 -40.58
C ARG A 7 -55.05 8.28 -39.76
N PHE A 8 -54.09 7.53 -40.29
CA PHE A 8 -53.30 6.56 -39.53
C PHE A 8 -52.45 7.33 -38.50
N VAL A 9 -52.63 7.06 -37.20
CA VAL A 9 -51.68 7.48 -36.16
C VAL A 9 -50.81 6.27 -35.84
N ALA A 10 -49.59 6.27 -36.36
CA ALA A 10 -48.57 5.29 -35.95
C ALA A 10 -48.02 5.72 -34.59
N LEU A 11 -48.36 4.98 -33.53
CA LEU A 11 -47.74 5.12 -32.22
C LEU A 11 -46.36 4.44 -32.26
N ILE A 12 -45.30 5.21 -32.50
CA ILE A 12 -43.92 4.73 -32.33
C ILE A 12 -43.61 4.84 -30.83
N ALA A 13 -43.70 3.72 -30.11
CA ALA A 13 -43.21 3.62 -28.74
C ALA A 13 -41.68 3.46 -28.77
N PHE A 14 -40.94 4.52 -28.44
CA PHE A 14 -39.51 4.42 -28.13
C PHE A 14 -39.34 3.88 -26.71
N LEU A 15 -38.95 2.61 -26.58
CA LEU A 15 -38.49 2.05 -25.31
C LEU A 15 -37.08 2.60 -25.03
N PHE A 16 -36.96 3.63 -24.19
CA PHE A 16 -35.67 4.06 -23.66
C PHE A 16 -35.28 3.15 -22.49
N LEU A 17 -34.36 2.22 -22.75
CA LEU A 17 -33.73 1.41 -21.70
C LEU A 17 -32.61 2.23 -21.06
N THR A 18 -32.89 2.90 -19.94
CA THR A 18 -31.86 3.57 -19.14
C THR A 18 -31.11 2.52 -18.33
N PHE A 19 -29.92 2.13 -18.80
CA PHE A 19 -28.98 1.39 -17.97
C PHE A 19 -28.43 2.34 -16.89
N LEU A 20 -28.90 2.19 -15.66
CA LEU A 20 -28.18 2.72 -14.50
C LEU A 20 -26.90 1.90 -14.35
N VAL A 21 -25.79 2.43 -14.89
CA VAL A 21 -24.46 1.92 -14.56
C VAL A 21 -24.21 2.29 -13.09
N GLN A 22 -24.54 1.38 -12.18
CA GLN A 22 -24.05 1.48 -10.81
C GLN A 22 -22.55 1.25 -10.85
N LYS A 23 -21.77 2.34 -10.85
CA LYS A 23 -20.36 2.27 -10.47
C LYS A 23 -20.33 1.83 -9.00
N SER A 24 -19.97 0.59 -8.72
CA SER A 24 -19.64 0.22 -7.34
C SER A 24 -18.43 1.04 -6.92
N ASN A 25 -18.55 1.81 -5.85
CA ASN A 25 -17.37 2.43 -5.24
C ASN A 25 -16.51 1.32 -4.65
N ALA A 26 -15.20 1.35 -4.91
CA ALA A 26 -14.27 0.46 -4.25
C ALA A 26 -14.30 0.76 -2.74
N ILE A 27 -14.46 -0.28 -1.93
CA ILE A 27 -14.34 -0.19 -0.47
C ILE A 27 -12.94 -0.69 -0.13
N TYR A 28 -12.10 0.21 0.38
CA TYR A 28 -10.78 -0.12 0.89
C TYR A 28 -10.84 -0.31 2.40
N VAL A 29 -10.31 -1.42 2.87
CA VAL A 29 -10.31 -1.77 4.30
C VAL A 29 -8.86 -2.06 4.71
N PRO A 30 -8.23 -1.20 5.53
CA PRO A 30 -6.96 -1.53 6.15
C PRO A 30 -7.09 -2.79 7.00
N VAL A 31 -6.06 -3.63 6.99
CA VAL A 31 -6.10 -4.94 7.63
C VAL A 31 -5.08 -5.01 8.76
N ALA A 32 -5.48 -5.55 9.91
CA ALA A 32 -4.54 -5.78 11.01
C ALA A 32 -3.66 -6.98 10.69
N LEU A 33 -2.34 -6.79 10.81
CA LEU A 33 -1.32 -7.77 10.45
C LEU A 33 -0.38 -8.07 11.62
N THR A 34 0.20 -9.27 11.60
CA THR A 34 1.34 -9.66 12.45
C THR A 34 2.47 -10.19 11.56
N GLY A 35 3.68 -10.33 12.13
CA GLY A 35 4.86 -10.85 11.41
C GLY A 35 5.92 -9.81 11.06
N PHE A 36 5.72 -8.54 11.45
CA PHE A 36 6.74 -7.50 11.35
C PHE A 36 7.97 -7.85 12.20
N ASN A 37 9.17 -7.57 11.70
CA ASN A 37 10.44 -8.05 12.26
C ASN A 37 11.45 -6.93 12.58
N ALA A 38 11.16 -5.69 12.20
CA ALA A 38 12.01 -4.55 12.47
C ALA A 38 11.19 -3.30 12.77
N ASP A 39 11.77 -2.41 13.56
CA ASP A 39 11.31 -1.06 13.82
C ASP A 39 12.26 -0.09 13.14
N VAL A 40 11.73 0.69 12.21
CA VAL A 40 12.46 1.58 11.30
C VAL A 40 11.92 3.01 11.36
N VAL A 41 11.26 3.39 12.46
CA VAL A 41 10.66 4.72 12.64
C VAL A 41 11.15 5.33 13.96
N ALA A 42 11.96 6.37 13.89
CA ALA A 42 12.46 7.04 15.09
C ALA A 42 11.45 8.02 15.69
N GLU A 43 11.27 7.98 17.01
CA GLU A 43 10.36 8.87 17.76
C GLU A 43 11.03 9.57 18.94
N ILE A 44 12.17 9.08 19.44
CA ILE A 44 12.89 9.72 20.55
C ILE A 44 13.78 10.86 20.01
N PRO A 45 13.56 12.12 20.43
CA PRO A 45 14.35 13.27 19.97
C PRO A 45 15.85 13.03 20.09
N GLY A 46 16.56 13.15 18.97
CA GLY A 46 18.03 13.05 18.93
C GLY A 46 18.61 11.68 19.29
N ASN A 47 17.79 10.63 19.37
CA ASN A 47 18.25 9.28 19.67
C ASN A 47 17.49 8.21 18.87
N ALA A 48 17.74 8.18 17.57
CA ALA A 48 17.09 7.26 16.65
C ALA A 48 17.41 5.78 16.98
N ALA A 49 18.64 5.48 17.41
CA ALA A 49 19.03 4.12 17.76
C ALA A 49 18.27 3.55 18.98
N ALA A 50 17.81 4.39 19.91
CA ALA A 50 17.07 3.95 21.09
C ALA A 50 15.59 3.64 20.81
N SER A 51 15.05 4.08 19.67
CA SER A 51 13.65 3.90 19.31
C SER A 51 13.47 3.23 17.95
N THR A 52 14.52 2.56 17.46
CA THR A 52 14.45 1.74 16.25
C THR A 52 15.29 0.48 16.48
N SER A 53 14.94 -0.63 15.84
CA SER A 53 15.71 -1.88 15.91
C SER A 53 16.56 -2.11 14.67
N ASN A 54 16.28 -1.44 13.56
CA ASN A 54 17.07 -1.53 12.33
C ASN A 54 16.98 -0.26 11.47
N ASP A 55 17.81 -0.16 10.44
CA ASP A 55 17.63 0.85 9.39
C ASP A 55 16.56 0.44 8.37
N TYR A 56 16.10 1.42 7.59
CA TYR A 56 15.21 1.19 6.46
C TYR A 56 15.99 0.80 5.20
N ASP A 57 17.13 1.45 4.94
CA ASP A 57 17.73 1.51 3.60
C ASP A 57 19.08 0.79 3.44
N GLY A 58 19.55 0.10 4.48
CA GLY A 58 20.84 -0.59 4.48
C GLY A 58 22.06 0.34 4.63
N VAL A 59 21.87 1.65 4.79
CA VAL A 59 22.93 2.64 5.00
C VAL A 59 22.62 3.57 6.19
N ASN A 60 21.96 3.02 7.22
CA ASN A 60 21.64 3.63 8.50
C ASN A 60 20.55 4.71 8.52
N TYR A 61 19.73 4.88 7.48
CA TYR A 61 18.60 5.82 7.59
C TYR A 61 17.30 5.14 8.00
N VAL A 62 16.51 5.86 8.78
CA VAL A 62 15.17 5.47 9.24
C VAL A 62 14.18 6.59 8.95
N TYR A 63 12.89 6.27 8.90
CA TYR A 63 11.85 7.29 8.98
C TYR A 63 11.85 7.91 10.39
N MET A 64 11.14 9.01 10.56
CA MET A 64 10.97 9.67 11.85
C MET A 64 9.57 10.22 12.00
N THR A 65 9.06 10.22 13.23
CA THR A 65 7.82 10.92 13.58
C THR A 65 8.09 12.38 13.88
N SER A 66 7.03 13.18 14.00
CA SER A 66 7.15 14.54 14.54
C SER A 66 7.74 14.58 15.96
N GLY A 67 7.61 13.49 16.73
CA GLY A 67 8.20 13.35 18.06
C GLY A 67 9.73 13.36 18.05
N PHE A 68 10.37 12.94 16.96
CA PHE A 68 11.82 13.07 16.78
C PHE A 68 12.30 14.53 16.67
N ASN A 69 11.37 15.47 16.54
CA ASN A 69 11.58 16.91 16.41
C ASN A 69 12.33 17.35 15.13
N PRO A 70 11.91 16.91 13.92
CA PRO A 70 12.44 17.49 12.69
C PRO A 70 11.92 18.91 12.48
N ALA A 71 12.73 19.73 11.80
CA ALA A 71 12.26 21.03 11.31
C ALA A 71 11.26 20.84 10.15
N GLY A 72 10.08 21.45 10.26
CA GLY A 72 9.06 21.42 9.21
C GLY A 72 8.19 20.15 9.20
N PRO A 73 7.43 19.91 8.11
CA PRO A 73 6.42 18.84 8.05
C PRO A 73 6.95 17.48 7.58
N SER A 74 8.28 17.32 7.43
CA SER A 74 8.88 16.08 6.92
C SER A 74 9.00 15.02 8.00
N TYR A 75 7.89 14.33 8.25
CA TYR A 75 7.82 13.17 9.14
C TYR A 75 6.77 12.18 8.62
N ILE A 76 6.89 10.91 9.01
CA ILE A 76 5.86 9.91 8.74
C ILE A 76 4.57 10.28 9.50
N PRO A 77 3.36 10.08 8.93
CA PRO A 77 2.12 10.44 9.61
C PRO A 77 2.02 9.86 11.01
N ASN A 78 1.82 10.71 12.01
CA ASN A 78 1.58 10.26 13.38
C ASN A 78 0.34 9.36 13.40
N GLY A 79 0.43 8.23 14.11
CA GLY A 79 -0.66 7.24 14.16
C GLY A 79 -0.78 6.34 12.93
N GLY A 80 0.10 6.48 11.92
CA GLY A 80 0.26 5.49 10.85
C GLY A 80 -0.79 5.50 9.74
N LEU A 81 -1.77 6.41 9.78
CA LEU A 81 -2.75 6.53 8.71
C LEU A 81 -2.15 7.24 7.50
N ILE A 82 -2.08 6.54 6.37
CA ILE A 82 -1.66 7.07 5.08
C ILE A 82 -2.86 7.12 4.14
N ASN A 83 -3.15 8.31 3.61
CA ASN A 83 -4.07 8.48 2.50
C ASN A 83 -3.26 8.45 1.20
N SER A 84 -3.48 7.43 0.35
CA SER A 84 -2.75 7.33 -0.92
C SER A 84 -3.11 8.51 -1.83
N VAL A 85 -2.10 9.15 -2.41
CA VAL A 85 -2.30 10.25 -3.38
C VAL A 85 -2.51 9.75 -4.82
N ILE A 86 -2.55 8.43 -5.03
CA ILE A 86 -2.64 7.85 -6.38
C ILE A 86 -4.07 7.97 -6.93
N ALA A 87 -4.19 8.71 -8.03
CA ALA A 87 -5.47 9.04 -8.64
C ALA A 87 -6.27 7.83 -9.17
N SER A 88 -5.59 6.73 -9.53
CA SER A 88 -6.25 5.51 -10.01
C SER A 88 -6.88 4.66 -8.91
N THR A 89 -6.60 4.97 -7.64
CA THR A 89 -7.16 4.28 -6.45
C THR A 89 -7.71 5.30 -5.45
N PRO A 90 -8.73 6.09 -5.83
CA PRO A 90 -9.23 7.19 -5.01
C PRO A 90 -9.82 6.65 -3.71
N GLY A 91 -9.35 7.18 -2.57
CA GLY A 91 -9.81 6.78 -1.23
C GLY A 91 -9.08 5.58 -0.63
N LEU A 92 -8.06 5.04 -1.29
CA LEU A 92 -7.22 3.99 -0.71
C LEU A 92 -6.44 4.54 0.49
N THR A 93 -6.56 3.85 1.61
CA THR A 93 -5.84 4.15 2.86
C THR A 93 -5.03 2.96 3.33
N TYR A 94 -3.94 3.24 4.04
CA TYR A 94 -3.13 2.25 4.74
C TYR A 94 -3.04 2.62 6.22
N GLN A 95 -2.98 1.60 7.06
CA GLN A 95 -2.71 1.74 8.49
C GLN A 95 -1.39 1.07 8.79
N LEU A 96 -0.36 1.86 9.10
CA LEU A 96 0.92 1.34 9.59
C LEU A 96 0.77 0.79 11.02
N GLN A 97 1.70 -0.08 11.41
CA GLN A 97 1.82 -0.54 12.79
C GLN A 97 2.22 0.59 13.75
N SER A 98 2.07 0.33 15.05
CA SER A 98 2.64 1.21 16.08
C SER A 98 4.13 1.42 15.85
N TYR A 99 4.61 2.65 15.99
CA TYR A 99 6.02 2.97 15.86
C TYR A 99 6.86 2.46 17.03
N THR A 100 6.24 2.20 18.19
CA THR A 100 6.92 1.69 19.39
C THR A 100 7.14 0.17 19.40
N ALA A 101 7.02 -0.48 18.25
CA ALA A 101 7.14 -1.92 18.06
C ALA A 101 7.64 -2.20 16.63
N ASN A 102 7.90 -3.47 16.31
CA ASN A 102 8.23 -3.84 14.93
C ASN A 102 7.11 -3.39 13.98
N ASN A 103 7.46 -2.49 13.07
CA ASN A 103 6.55 -1.81 12.15
C ASN A 103 6.89 -2.03 10.68
N SER A 104 7.95 -2.78 10.38
CA SER A 104 8.36 -3.17 9.05
C SER A 104 8.61 -4.68 8.97
N LEU A 105 8.19 -5.28 7.85
CA LEU A 105 8.73 -6.57 7.41
C LEU A 105 9.97 -6.26 6.57
N ARG A 106 11.11 -6.13 7.25
CA ARG A 106 12.40 -5.83 6.63
C ARG A 106 12.99 -7.11 6.05
N MET A 107 13.37 -7.05 4.77
CA MET A 107 13.91 -8.16 3.99
C MET A 107 15.24 -7.76 3.33
N PRO A 108 16.36 -7.77 4.06
CA PRO A 108 17.65 -7.36 3.51
C PRO A 108 18.16 -8.37 2.48
N GLY A 109 18.49 -7.89 1.27
CA GLY A 109 18.99 -8.72 0.19
C GLY A 109 18.08 -9.92 -0.10
N THR A 110 18.66 -11.04 -0.54
CA THR A 110 17.89 -12.25 -0.83
C THR A 110 17.37 -12.89 0.45
N SER A 111 16.11 -12.60 0.78
CA SER A 111 15.45 -13.04 1.99
C SER A 111 13.95 -13.18 1.76
N SER A 112 13.24 -13.73 2.76
CA SER A 112 11.79 -13.88 2.70
C SER A 112 11.15 -13.56 4.03
N GLY A 113 9.87 -13.22 3.97
CA GLY A 113 9.08 -12.86 5.13
C GLY A 113 7.60 -13.12 4.90
N ILE A 114 6.82 -13.07 5.97
CA ILE A 114 5.38 -13.33 5.93
C ILE A 114 4.64 -12.39 6.86
N LEU A 115 3.53 -11.85 6.37
CA LEU A 115 2.56 -11.12 7.18
C LEU A 115 1.27 -11.96 7.28
N ASN A 116 0.78 -12.13 8.50
CA ASN A 116 -0.44 -12.90 8.78
C ASN A 116 -1.59 -11.95 9.08
N PHE A 117 -2.75 -12.23 8.50
CA PHE A 117 -3.97 -11.50 8.80
C PHE A 117 -4.44 -11.88 10.20
N VAL A 118 -4.64 -10.89 11.07
CA VAL A 118 -5.22 -11.12 12.41
C VAL A 118 -6.65 -11.64 12.26
N THR A 119 -7.42 -11.03 11.36
CA THR A 119 -8.75 -11.48 10.95
C THR A 119 -8.74 -11.76 9.45
N PRO A 120 -8.80 -13.03 9.04
CA PRO A 120 -8.90 -13.39 7.62
C PRO A 120 -10.10 -12.71 6.95
N GLN A 121 -9.89 -12.20 5.73
CA GLN A 121 -10.94 -11.52 4.97
C GLN A 121 -10.79 -11.79 3.47
N SER A 122 -11.89 -11.70 2.74
CA SER A 122 -11.91 -11.77 1.29
C SER A 122 -11.64 -10.43 0.65
N ALA A 123 -11.02 -10.42 -0.53
CA ALA A 123 -10.81 -9.22 -1.32
C ALA A 123 -10.91 -9.51 -2.82
N GLN A 124 -11.07 -8.47 -3.63
CA GLN A 124 -10.83 -8.55 -5.08
C GLN A 124 -9.40 -8.15 -5.43
N THR A 125 -8.79 -7.29 -4.62
CA THR A 125 -7.41 -6.84 -4.79
C THR A 125 -6.80 -6.62 -3.43
N VAL A 126 -5.58 -7.13 -3.23
CA VAL A 126 -4.76 -6.83 -2.06
C VAL A 126 -3.81 -5.71 -2.44
N PHE A 127 -3.83 -4.59 -1.72
CA PHE A 127 -2.89 -3.49 -1.93
C PHE A 127 -1.77 -3.59 -0.89
N VAL A 128 -0.54 -3.75 -1.37
CA VAL A 128 0.66 -3.76 -0.52
C VAL A 128 1.33 -2.40 -0.56
N LEU A 129 1.67 -1.84 0.60
CA LEU A 129 2.48 -0.63 0.72
C LEU A 129 3.93 -1.00 1.04
N GLY A 130 4.88 -0.46 0.29
CA GLY A 130 6.30 -0.67 0.55
C GLY A 130 7.22 0.13 -0.36
N SER A 131 8.51 0.09 -0.08
CA SER A 131 9.59 0.54 -0.95
C SER A 131 10.85 -0.24 -0.61
N THR A 132 11.89 -0.08 -1.41
CA THR A 132 13.24 -0.57 -1.12
C THR A 132 14.15 0.57 -0.72
N GLY A 133 15.35 0.26 -0.23
CA GLY A 133 16.39 1.26 -0.01
C GLY A 133 17.67 0.93 -0.75
N SER A 134 18.39 1.97 -1.14
CA SER A 134 19.66 1.91 -1.86
C SER A 134 19.61 1.20 -3.23
N GLY A 135 18.43 1.07 -3.84
CA GLY A 135 18.23 0.38 -5.11
C GLY A 135 16.80 -0.08 -5.30
N VAL A 136 16.50 -0.59 -6.50
CA VAL A 136 15.20 -1.19 -6.83
C VAL A 136 15.19 -2.66 -6.44
N GLY A 137 14.11 -3.12 -5.83
CA GLY A 137 13.91 -4.53 -5.48
C GLY A 137 12.81 -5.20 -6.29
N THR A 138 12.95 -6.51 -6.49
CA THR A 138 11.97 -7.37 -7.14
C THR A 138 11.58 -8.50 -6.21
N VAL A 139 10.27 -8.67 -6.00
CA VAL A 139 9.70 -9.58 -5.02
C VAL A 139 8.71 -10.52 -5.69
N THR A 140 8.73 -11.79 -5.30
CA THR A 140 7.61 -12.70 -5.54
C THR A 140 6.69 -12.66 -4.32
N ILE A 141 5.42 -12.34 -4.55
CA ILE A 141 4.42 -12.25 -3.49
C ILE A 141 3.44 -13.41 -3.62
N THR A 142 3.18 -14.13 -2.53
CA THR A 142 2.21 -15.22 -2.50
C THR A 142 1.11 -14.93 -1.50
N VAL A 143 -0.13 -14.86 -1.98
CA VAL A 143 -1.33 -14.80 -1.15
C VAL A 143 -1.74 -16.23 -0.81
N THR A 144 -1.86 -16.55 0.48
CA THR A 144 -2.35 -17.85 0.96
C THR A 144 -3.74 -17.69 1.55
N PHE A 145 -4.67 -18.52 1.12
CA PHE A 145 -6.05 -18.51 1.61
C PHE A 145 -6.24 -19.53 2.74
N THR A 146 -7.32 -19.40 3.51
CA THR A 146 -7.62 -20.31 4.65
C THR A 146 -7.91 -21.75 4.22
N ASP A 147 -8.21 -21.98 2.94
CA ASP A 147 -8.36 -23.32 2.34
C ASP A 147 -7.02 -23.91 1.87
N LEU A 148 -5.89 -23.27 2.23
CA LEU A 148 -4.51 -23.61 1.87
C LEU A 148 -4.16 -23.46 0.38
N THR A 149 -5.10 -23.03 -0.46
CA THR A 149 -4.76 -22.66 -1.84
C THR A 149 -4.00 -21.33 -1.86
N THR A 150 -3.30 -21.07 -2.96
CA THR A 150 -2.48 -19.87 -3.10
C THR A 150 -2.70 -19.18 -4.44
N GLN A 151 -2.37 -17.89 -4.48
CA GLN A 151 -2.18 -17.13 -5.72
C GLN A 151 -0.83 -16.42 -5.67
N VAL A 152 0.00 -16.67 -6.69
CA VAL A 152 1.38 -16.17 -6.78
C VAL A 152 1.46 -15.00 -7.76
N PHE A 153 2.19 -13.97 -7.35
CA PHE A 153 2.49 -12.75 -8.10
C PHE A 153 4.02 -12.62 -8.25
N PRO A 154 4.61 -13.16 -9.31
CA PRO A 154 6.05 -13.05 -9.54
C PRO A 154 6.42 -11.66 -10.07
N GLY A 155 7.64 -11.21 -9.78
CA GLY A 155 8.23 -10.04 -10.44
C GLY A 155 7.62 -8.70 -10.03
N ILE A 156 7.03 -8.59 -8.84
CA ILE A 156 6.54 -7.30 -8.33
C ILE A 156 7.73 -6.41 -7.99
N VAL A 157 7.79 -5.23 -8.62
CA VAL A 157 8.89 -4.28 -8.45
C VAL A 157 8.49 -3.23 -7.42
N PHE A 158 9.34 -3.05 -6.41
CA PHE A 158 9.27 -1.91 -5.50
C PHE A 158 10.41 -0.94 -5.85
N PRO A 159 10.09 0.32 -6.15
CA PRO A 159 11.12 1.33 -6.38
C PRO A 159 11.90 1.62 -5.09
N ASP A 160 13.12 2.13 -5.29
CA ASP A 160 13.86 2.79 -4.22
C ASP A 160 13.00 3.91 -3.61
N TRP A 161 13.06 4.03 -2.29
CA TRP A 161 12.34 5.04 -1.53
C TRP A 161 12.70 6.49 -1.91
N TYR A 162 13.74 6.71 -2.73
CA TYR A 162 14.03 7.97 -3.39
C TYR A 162 13.66 7.95 -4.87
N ASN A 163 13.02 9.04 -5.31
CA ASN A 163 12.84 9.42 -6.72
C ASN A 163 12.00 8.47 -7.59
N GLY A 164 11.53 7.31 -7.10
CA GLY A 164 10.59 6.46 -7.84
C GLY A 164 9.23 7.13 -8.06
N ALA A 165 8.63 6.93 -9.23
CA ALA A 165 7.32 7.48 -9.60
C ALA A 165 6.15 6.70 -8.95
N ASN A 166 4.92 7.23 -9.08
CA ASN A 166 3.69 6.58 -8.59
C ASN A 166 3.73 6.22 -7.10
N PHE A 167 4.14 7.17 -6.26
CA PHE A 167 4.16 7.02 -4.80
C PHE A 167 2.75 7.15 -4.22
N ALA A 168 2.45 6.36 -3.18
CA ALA A 168 1.27 6.52 -2.35
C ALA A 168 1.42 7.70 -1.38
N ILE A 169 2.65 7.95 -0.90
CA ILE A 169 3.02 9.07 -0.04
C ILE A 169 4.50 9.42 -0.27
N GLN A 170 4.85 10.70 -0.12
CA GLN A 170 6.23 11.20 -0.22
C GLN A 170 6.52 12.27 0.83
N GLY A 171 7.80 12.62 0.98
CA GLY A 171 8.22 13.80 1.74
C GLY A 171 8.26 13.61 3.25
N MET A 172 8.30 12.36 3.71
CA MET A 172 8.28 12.00 5.13
C MET A 172 9.61 12.28 5.84
N GLY A 173 10.66 12.71 5.12
CA GLY A 173 11.99 12.91 5.68
C GLY A 173 12.62 11.63 6.24
N ARG A 174 13.86 11.75 6.70
CA ARG A 174 14.60 10.66 7.36
C ARG A 174 15.61 11.21 8.35
N THR A 175 16.06 10.35 9.26
CA THR A 175 17.20 10.62 10.14
C THR A 175 18.21 9.48 10.05
N ASN A 176 19.49 9.80 10.21
CA ASN A 176 20.52 8.79 10.32
C ASN A 176 20.51 8.20 11.74
N ARG A 177 20.40 6.87 11.83
CA ARG A 177 20.29 6.12 13.08
C ARG A 177 21.51 6.28 14.00
N VAL A 178 22.69 6.54 13.43
CA VAL A 178 23.96 6.66 14.17
C VAL A 178 24.26 8.12 14.51
N THR A 179 24.15 9.02 13.55
CA THR A 179 24.56 10.43 13.74
C THR A 179 23.40 11.34 14.18
N ASN A 180 22.16 10.86 14.11
CA ASN A 180 20.93 11.63 14.33
C ASN A 180 20.77 12.85 13.41
N ILE A 181 21.55 12.91 12.31
CA ILE A 181 21.42 13.97 11.31
C ILE A 181 20.11 13.78 10.55
N ILE A 182 19.28 14.82 10.59
CA ILE A 182 17.99 14.88 9.93
C ILE A 182 18.15 15.35 8.48
N SER A 183 17.42 14.71 7.58
CA SER A 183 17.24 15.12 6.18
C SER A 183 15.76 15.36 5.91
N ASN A 184 15.38 16.64 5.83
CA ASN A 184 14.02 17.10 5.56
C ASN A 184 13.83 17.35 4.06
N ASP A 185 13.78 16.26 3.29
CA ASP A 185 13.42 16.34 1.88
C ASP A 185 11.87 16.31 1.75
N PRO A 186 11.21 17.34 1.19
CA PRO A 186 9.75 17.33 1.01
C PRO A 186 9.29 16.40 -0.11
N SER A 187 10.21 15.83 -0.90
CA SER A 187 9.92 14.92 -2.01
C SER A 187 10.32 13.48 -1.71
N ASN A 188 11.08 13.22 -0.64
CA ASN A 188 11.57 11.90 -0.26
C ASN A 188 11.68 11.75 1.27
N PRO A 189 11.71 10.53 1.80
CA PRO A 189 11.51 9.27 1.11
C PRO A 189 10.04 9.04 0.77
N ARG A 190 9.79 7.96 0.03
CA ARG A 190 8.50 7.59 -0.55
C ARG A 190 8.11 6.17 -0.16
N LEU A 191 6.81 5.91 -0.18
CA LEU A 191 6.24 4.56 -0.16
C LEU A 191 5.33 4.37 -1.37
N TYR A 192 5.29 3.16 -1.92
CA TYR A 192 4.61 2.82 -3.16
C TYR A 192 3.53 1.77 -2.91
N GLN A 193 2.47 1.81 -3.72
CA GLN A 193 1.46 0.76 -3.72
C GLN A 193 1.74 -0.30 -4.78
N ALA A 194 1.56 -1.57 -4.43
CA ALA A 194 1.53 -2.69 -5.36
C ALA A 194 0.13 -3.35 -5.31
N PRO A 195 -0.70 -3.19 -6.34
CA PRO A 195 -1.98 -3.87 -6.44
C PRO A 195 -1.81 -5.33 -6.86
N LEU A 196 -2.39 -6.25 -6.09
CA LEU A 196 -2.42 -7.68 -6.36
C LEU A 196 -3.86 -8.09 -6.69
N ALA A 197 -4.20 -8.05 -7.98
CA ALA A 197 -5.53 -8.42 -8.44
C ALA A 197 -5.75 -9.93 -8.29
N LEU A 198 -6.69 -10.33 -7.44
CA LEU A 198 -7.02 -11.73 -7.23
C LEU A 198 -7.82 -12.28 -8.42
N LEU A 199 -7.69 -13.57 -8.70
CA LEU A 199 -8.55 -14.24 -9.66
C LEU A 199 -9.99 -14.26 -9.13
N ALA A 200 -10.98 -14.16 -10.02
CA ALA A 200 -12.39 -14.16 -9.62
C ALA A 200 -12.80 -15.42 -8.83
N SER A 201 -12.17 -16.56 -9.10
CA SER A 201 -12.36 -17.82 -8.34
C SER A 201 -11.90 -17.73 -6.88
N ASN A 202 -11.09 -16.72 -6.52
CA ASN A 202 -10.57 -16.49 -5.18
C ASN A 202 -11.32 -15.37 -4.43
N TYR A 203 -12.26 -14.66 -5.04
CA TYR A 203 -12.95 -13.53 -4.40
C TYR A 203 -13.74 -13.90 -3.16
N GLY A 204 -14.22 -15.14 -3.04
CA GLY A 204 -14.93 -15.62 -1.85
C GLY A 204 -14.02 -16.23 -0.79
N LYS A 205 -12.72 -16.38 -1.05
CA LYS A 205 -11.78 -17.02 -0.14
C LYS A 205 -11.24 -16.02 0.86
N LEU A 206 -11.12 -16.44 2.12
CA LEU A 206 -10.50 -15.62 3.16
C LEU A 206 -8.97 -15.72 3.04
N ILE A 207 -8.30 -14.58 3.00
CA ILE A 207 -6.85 -14.49 2.99
C ILE A 207 -6.32 -14.75 4.40
N GLN A 208 -5.44 -15.73 4.53
CA GLN A 208 -4.78 -16.08 5.79
C GLN A 208 -3.47 -15.30 5.96
N SER A 209 -2.67 -15.23 4.91
CA SER A 209 -1.35 -14.61 4.96
C SER A 209 -0.87 -14.15 3.58
N VAL A 210 0.13 -13.29 3.59
CA VAL A 210 0.86 -12.85 2.40
C VAL A 210 2.34 -13.03 2.68
N SER A 211 3.01 -13.85 1.88
CA SER A 211 4.45 -14.04 1.96
C SER A 211 5.16 -13.32 0.81
N PHE A 212 6.40 -12.96 1.09
CA PHE A 212 7.25 -12.15 0.23
C PHE A 212 8.60 -12.85 0.12
N ALA A 213 9.10 -13.02 -1.11
CA ALA A 213 10.44 -13.51 -1.38
C ALA A 213 11.19 -12.47 -2.22
N ASN A 214 12.14 -11.79 -1.59
CA ASN A 214 13.03 -10.86 -2.28
C ASN A 214 14.05 -11.66 -3.09
N THR A 215 13.99 -11.49 -4.41
CA THR A 215 14.91 -12.14 -5.35
C THR A 215 16.04 -11.21 -5.78
N GLY A 216 16.03 -9.96 -5.31
CA GLY A 216 17.05 -8.93 -5.58
C GLY A 216 18.13 -8.86 -4.51
N GLY A 217 19.10 -7.95 -4.73
CA GLY A 217 20.21 -7.67 -3.81
C GLY A 217 19.96 -6.53 -2.81
N TYR A 218 18.82 -5.84 -2.93
CA TYR A 218 18.40 -4.72 -2.09
C TYR A 218 17.14 -5.10 -1.33
#